data_AF-A0A1J4XUJ6-F1
#
_entry.id   AF-A0A1J4XUJ6-F1
#
_cell.length_a   1.000
_cell.length_b   1.000
_cell.length_c   1.000
_cell.angle_alpha   90.00
_cell.angle_beta   90.00
_cell.angle_gamma   90.00
#
_symmetry.space_group_name_H-M   'P 1'
#
loop_
_entity.id
_entity.type
_entity.pdbx_description
1 polymer ?
#
loop_
_entity_poly.entity_id
_entity_poly.type
_entity_poly.pdbx_seq_one_letter_code
_entity_poly.pdbx_strand_id
1 'polypeptide(L)'
;MLFNPKILILDEPTSGLDPVASSIFKDALIEERAAGKTIILTSHIMSEVEELADEVVFLLDGKIRFHGSPAEIFQSTGESNLERGIARMMVETVYP
;
A
#
# COMPACT_ATOMS: atom_id res chain seq x y z
N MET A 1 11.03 7.01 15.12
CA MET A 1 9.71 7.56 15.53
C MET A 1 9.63 7.83 17.03
N LEU A 2 8.93 8.89 17.47
CA LEU A 2 8.71 9.15 18.91
C LEU A 2 8.01 7.94 19.56
N PHE A 3 8.41 7.56 20.79
CA PHE A 3 7.88 6.42 21.57
C PHE A 3 8.24 5.00 21.14
N ASN A 4 8.99 4.82 20.05
CA ASN A 4 9.43 3.50 19.57
C ASN A 4 8.32 2.41 19.58
N PRO A 5 7.15 2.65 18.96
CA PRO A 5 6.06 1.70 18.97
C PRO A 5 6.42 0.43 18.18
N LYS A 6 5.87 -0.72 18.57
CA LYS A 6 6.00 -1.98 17.81
C LYS A 6 5.09 -2.02 16.58
N ILE A 7 3.99 -1.28 16.62
CA ILE A 7 2.97 -1.22 15.58
C ILE A 7 2.71 0.25 15.23
N LEU A 8 2.75 0.58 13.95
CA LEU A 8 2.37 1.88 13.41
C LEU A 8 1.10 1.72 12.58
N ILE A 9 0.11 2.59 12.82
CA ILE A 9 -1.11 2.67 12.02
C ILE A 9 -1.16 4.08 11.47
N LEU A 10 -1.11 4.21 10.15
CA LEU A 10 -0.93 5.46 9.43
C LEU A 10 -2.08 5.64 8.44
N ASP A 11 -2.85 6.72 8.59
CA ASP A 11 -3.94 7.03 7.66
C ASP A 11 -3.45 8.07 6.66
N GLU A 12 -3.33 7.69 5.38
CA GLU A 12 -2.82 8.50 4.27
C GLU A 12 -1.59 9.38 4.62
N PRO A 13 -0.48 8.80 5.09
CA PRO A 13 0.56 9.57 5.77
C PRO A 13 1.39 10.50 4.86
N THR A 14 1.34 10.26 3.55
CA THR A 14 2.02 11.06 2.51
C THR A 14 1.13 12.17 1.94
N SER A 15 -0.15 12.21 2.31
CA SER A 15 -1.12 13.18 1.80
C SER A 15 -0.72 14.60 2.20
N GLY A 16 -0.60 15.48 1.20
CA GLY A 16 -0.20 16.88 1.42
C GLY A 16 1.30 17.11 1.63
N LEU A 17 2.13 16.07 1.56
CA LEU A 17 3.59 16.23 1.53
C LEU A 17 4.07 16.62 0.12
N ASP A 18 5.09 17.46 0.06
CA ASP A 18 5.84 17.66 -1.19
C ASP A 18 6.69 16.41 -1.52
N PRO A 19 7.20 16.28 -2.77
CA PRO A 19 7.95 15.09 -3.18
C PRO A 19 9.19 14.78 -2.32
N VAL A 20 9.87 15.81 -1.80
CA VAL A 20 11.06 15.62 -0.97
C VAL A 20 10.66 15.08 0.40
N ALA A 21 9.64 15.68 1.02
CA ALA A 21 9.11 15.23 2.29
C ALA A 21 8.53 13.81 2.21
N SER A 22 7.81 13.48 1.13
CA SER A 22 7.29 12.13 0.89
C SER A 22 8.43 11.10 0.78
N SER A 23 9.49 11.41 0.01
CA SER A 23 10.65 10.52 -0.09
C SER A 23 11.28 10.23 1.27
N ILE A 24 11.56 11.28 2.07
CA ILE A 24 12.15 11.14 3.40
C ILE A 24 11.26 10.31 4.32
N PHE A 25 9.94 10.54 4.26
CA PHE A 25 8.98 9.80 5.06
C PHE A 25 8.97 8.31 4.71
N LYS A 26 8.97 7.97 3.42
CA LYS A 26 9.03 6.58 2.94
C LYS A 26 10.31 5.88 3.37
N ASP A 27 11.46 6.55 3.24
CA ASP A 27 12.74 6.03 3.71
C ASP A 27 12.70 5.70 5.21
N ALA A 28 12.11 6.58 6.02
CA ALA A 28 11.92 6.33 7.44
C ALA A 28 11.02 5.12 7.72
N LEU A 29 9.93 4.92 6.95
CA LEU A 29 9.10 3.72 7.10
C LEU A 29 9.85 2.44 6.74
N ILE A 30 10.70 2.48 5.71
CA ILE A 30 11.54 1.35 5.31
C ILE A 30 12.52 0.99 6.44
N GLU A 31 13.15 1.97 7.06
CA GLU A 31 14.03 1.76 8.22
C GLU A 31 13.29 1.16 9.42
N GLU A 32 12.10 1.68 9.74
CA GLU A 32 11.28 1.19 10.85
C GLU A 32 10.78 -0.24 10.60
N ARG A 33 10.43 -0.59 9.35
CA ARG A 33 10.13 -1.96 8.93
C ARG A 33 11.35 -2.86 9.11
N ALA A 34 12.53 -2.42 8.66
CA ALA A 34 13.78 -3.17 8.81
C ALA A 34 14.17 -3.38 10.28
N ALA A 35 13.75 -2.47 11.17
CA ALA A 35 13.88 -2.61 12.62
C ALA A 35 12.87 -3.61 13.25
N GLY A 36 12.06 -4.30 12.44
CA GLY A 36 11.12 -5.33 12.87
C GLY A 36 9.77 -4.80 13.36
N LYS A 37 9.40 -3.57 12.98
CA LYS A 37 8.10 -3.00 13.32
C LYS A 37 7.03 -3.40 12.32
N THR A 38 5.82 -3.59 12.81
CA THR A 38 4.63 -3.77 11.96
C THR A 38 4.08 -2.41 11.57
N ILE A 39 3.87 -2.20 10.28
CA ILE A 39 3.33 -0.95 9.74
C ILE A 39 2.05 -1.29 8.98
N ILE A 40 0.96 -0.62 9.35
CA ILE A 40 -0.31 -0.64 8.63
C ILE A 40 -0.50 0.78 8.11
N LEU A 41 -0.61 0.93 6.79
CA LEU A 41 -0.87 2.22 6.18
C LEU A 41 -2.05 2.13 5.21
N THR A 42 -2.79 3.22 5.09
CA THR A 42 -3.75 3.42 4.00
C THR A 42 -3.13 4.38 2.99
N SER A 43 -3.34 4.11 1.70
CA SER A 43 -2.97 5.04 0.63
C SER A 43 -3.86 4.77 -0.57
N HIS A 44 -4.25 5.85 -1.26
CA HIS A 44 -4.88 5.79 -2.57
C HIS A 44 -3.84 5.93 -3.71
N ILE A 45 -2.56 6.12 -3.38
CA ILE A 45 -1.46 6.24 -4.34
C ILE A 45 -0.83 4.86 -4.53
N MET A 46 -1.14 4.21 -5.65
CA MET A 46 -0.76 2.82 -5.89
C MET A 46 0.76 2.61 -5.97
N SER A 47 1.52 3.60 -6.46
CA SER A 47 2.98 3.54 -6.49
C SER A 47 3.61 3.52 -5.10
N GLU A 48 2.99 4.18 -4.11
CA GLU A 48 3.47 4.13 -2.72
C GLU A 48 3.20 2.78 -2.08
N VAL A 49 2.01 2.22 -2.34
CA VAL A 49 1.66 0.89 -1.86
C VAL A 49 2.59 -0.16 -2.48
N GLU A 50 2.88 -0.05 -3.78
CA GLU A 50 3.81 -0.94 -4.49
C GLU A 50 5.24 -0.86 -3.92
N GLU A 51 5.68 0.33 -3.50
CA GLU A 51 7.02 0.55 -2.93
C GLU A 51 7.15 0.08 -1.47
N LEU A 52 6.11 0.30 -0.65
CA LEU A 52 6.19 0.13 0.80
C LEU A 52 5.59 -1.18 1.30
N ALA A 53 4.58 -1.72 0.62
CA ALA A 53 3.74 -2.78 1.17
C ALA A 53 4.26 -4.18 0.82
N ASP A 54 4.44 -5.01 1.86
CA ASP A 54 4.71 -6.44 1.68
C ASP A 54 3.40 -7.21 1.37
N GLU A 55 2.28 -6.75 1.95
CA GLU A 55 0.93 -7.26 1.72
C GLU A 55 -0.05 -6.11 1.44
N VAL A 56 -1.03 -6.36 0.58
CA VAL A 56 -2.08 -5.41 0.18
C VAL A 56 -3.44 -6.00 0.54
N VAL A 57 -4.25 -5.19 1.22
CA VAL A 57 -5.68 -5.45 1.44
C VAL A 57 -6.48 -4.47 0.59
N PHE A 58 -7.11 -4.97 -0.48
CA PHE A 58 -7.96 -4.15 -1.33
C PHE A 58 -9.40 -4.18 -0.81
N LEU A 59 -9.89 -3.02 -0.38
CA LEU A 59 -11.24 -2.81 0.14
C LEU A 59 -12.09 -2.09 -0.90
N LEU A 60 -13.28 -2.65 -1.18
CA LEU A 60 -14.29 -2.04 -2.04
C LEU A 60 -15.68 -2.29 -1.44
N ASP A 61 -16.50 -1.24 -1.32
CA ASP A 61 -17.85 -1.29 -0.74
C ASP A 61 -17.91 -2.00 0.63
N GLY A 62 -16.92 -1.71 1.48
CA GLY A 62 -16.81 -2.30 2.82
C GLY A 62 -16.45 -3.80 2.84
N LYS A 63 -16.05 -4.37 1.70
CA LYS A 63 -15.64 -5.77 1.58
C LYS A 63 -14.19 -5.88 1.15
N ILE A 64 -13.48 -6.83 1.74
CA ILE A 64 -12.15 -7.22 1.27
C ILE A 64 -12.34 -7.99 -0.04
N ARG A 65 -11.80 -7.43 -1.13
CA ARG A 65 -11.83 -8.04 -2.47
C ARG A 65 -10.54 -8.80 -2.77
N PHE A 66 -9.44 -8.41 -2.13
CA PHE A 66 -8.15 -9.05 -2.25
C PHE A 66 -7.36 -8.88 -0.96
N HIS A 67 -6.61 -9.93 -0.61
CA HIS A 67 -5.59 -9.91 0.43
C HIS A 67 -4.46 -10.81 -0.04
N GLY A 68 -3.26 -10.25 -0.20
CA GLY A 68 -2.07 -10.96 -0.66
C GLY A 68 -0.95 -10.00 -1.01
N SER A 69 0.11 -10.50 -1.62
CA SER A 69 1.24 -9.65 -2.06
C SER A 69 0.90 -8.85 -3.33
N PRO A 70 1.57 -7.71 -3.60
CA PRO A 70 1.49 -7.04 -4.91
C PRO A 70 1.82 -7.97 -6.08
N ALA A 71 2.76 -8.92 -5.88
CA ALA A 71 3.14 -9.89 -6.90
C ALA A 71 1.98 -10.83 -7.30
N GLU A 72 1.12 -11.20 -6.36
CA GLU A 72 -0.09 -11.99 -6.65
C GLU A 72 -1.12 -11.20 -7.47
N ILE A 73 -1.21 -9.88 -7.26
CA ILE A 73 -2.02 -9.01 -8.11
C ILE A 73 -1.47 -9.03 -9.54
N PHE A 74 -0.15 -8.89 -9.73
CA PHE A 74 0.45 -8.92 -11.07
C PHE A 74 0.25 -10.26 -11.77
N GLN A 75 0.37 -11.38 -11.04
CA GLN A 75 0.14 -12.71 -11.60
C GLN A 75 -1.32 -12.94 -12.00
N SER A 76 -2.28 -12.48 -11.19
CA SER A 76 -3.71 -12.67 -11.47
C SER A 76 -4.21 -11.74 -12.58
N THR A 77 -3.70 -10.51 -12.64
CA THR A 77 -4.16 -9.49 -13.58
C THR A 77 -3.33 -9.42 -14.85
N GLY A 78 -2.12 -9.99 -14.88
CA GLY A 78 -1.19 -9.87 -16.00
C GLY A 78 -0.63 -8.45 -16.21
N GLU A 79 -0.83 -7.57 -15.23
CA GLU A 79 -0.42 -6.16 -15.31
C GLU A 79 0.99 -5.94 -14.75
N SER A 80 1.60 -4.82 -15.14
CA SER A 80 2.99 -4.48 -14.79
C SER A 80 3.14 -3.50 -13.63
N ASN A 81 2.04 -2.99 -13.07
CA ASN A 81 2.04 -2.10 -11.92
C ASN A 81 0.73 -2.25 -11.14
N LEU A 82 0.74 -1.78 -9.89
CA LEU A 82 -0.38 -1.97 -8.98
C LEU A 82 -1.60 -1.16 -9.39
N GLU A 83 -1.40 0.02 -9.99
CA GLU A 83 -2.49 0.88 -10.49
C GLU A 83 -3.37 0.14 -11.50
N ARG A 84 -2.76 -0.46 -12.52
CA ARG A 84 -3.48 -1.23 -13.53
C ARG A 84 -4.05 -2.53 -12.98
N GLY A 85 -3.31 -3.21 -12.09
CA GLY A 85 -3.77 -4.43 -11.44
C GLY A 85 -5.07 -4.20 -10.67
N ILE A 86 -5.10 -3.19 -9.79
CA ILE A 86 -6.30 -2.82 -9.02
C ILE A 86 -7.43 -2.35 -9.94
N ALA A 87 -7.14 -1.51 -10.95
CA ALA A 87 -8.15 -1.07 -11.90
C ALA A 87 -8.83 -2.25 -12.62
N ARG A 88 -8.06 -3.26 -13.04
CA ARG A 88 -8.59 -4.48 -13.65
C ARG A 88 -9.48 -5.27 -12.68
N MET A 89 -9.05 -5.46 -11.44
CA MET A 89 -9.86 -6.10 -10.39
C MET A 89 -11.16 -5.35 -10.10
N MET A 90 -11.14 -4.02 -10.15
CA MET A 90 -12.33 -3.18 -10.00
C MET A 90 -13.30 -3.39 -11.17
N VAL A 91 -12.81 -3.41 -12.41
CA VAL A 91 -13.66 -3.65 -13.58
C VAL A 91 -14.33 -5.02 -13.49
N GLU A 92 -13.58 -6.08 -13.20
CA GLU A 92 -14.11 -7.45 -13.06
C GLU A 92 -15.10 -7.59 -11.88
N THR A 93 -14.96 -6.75 -10.85
CA THR A 93 -15.85 -6.75 -9.69
C THR A 93 -17.13 -5.94 -9.90
N VAL A 94 -17.03 -4.77 -10.55
CA VAL A 94 -18.12 -3.78 -10.68
C VAL A 94 -18.89 -3.94 -11.99
N TYR A 95 -18.24 -4.46 -13.04
CA TYR A 95 -18.80 -4.68 -14.38
C TYR A 95 -18.53 -6.12 -14.85
N PRO A 96 -19.23 -7.11 -14.25
CA PRO A 96 -19.01 -8.52 -14.54
C PRO A 96 -19.40 -8.94 -15.98
#